data_AF-A0A1H3KZ04-F1
#
_entry.id   AF-A0A1H3KZ04-F1
#
_cell.length_a   1.000
_cell.length_b   1.000
_cell.length_c   1.000
_cell.angle_alpha   90.00
_cell.angle_beta   90.00
_cell.angle_gamma   90.00
#
_symmetry.space_group_name_H-M   'P 1'
#
loop_
_entity.id
_entity.type
_entity.pdbx_description
1 polymer ?
#
loop_
_entity_poly.entity_id
_entity_poly.type
_entity_poly.pdbx_seq_one_letter_code
_entity_poly.pdbx_strand_id
1 'polypeptide(L)'
;MDPSNDDNAALAQAETVRTPTPAAPSAALASAAFSGDPSHSAALTDPEKVRIWQQRFFEAQASFEEYLMARGGMPAIRDWIEANSAITARRFALVEPARERRADYTVARFVNQLRCYDSDISRRFDAASNSFEITNRDCGILRYRQEAARAQVRLTFESPCEYCTRLNSRIMQKYADSSSIEVDYAERGCQWRVAFPANGAD
;
A
#
# COMPACT_ATOMS: atom_id res chain seq x y z
N MET A 1 65.15 -16.09 14.52
CA MET A 1 64.18 -16.00 13.41
C MET A 1 62.81 -16.02 14.03
N ASP A 2 62.24 -14.82 14.16
CA ASP A 2 60.82 -14.50 14.40
C ASP A 2 59.99 -14.90 13.13
N PRO A 3 58.62 -14.87 13.08
CA PRO A 3 57.74 -14.13 13.97
C PRO A 3 56.35 -14.71 14.35
N SER A 4 55.78 -14.03 15.35
CA SER A 4 54.35 -13.66 15.47
C SER A 4 53.33 -14.71 15.89
N ASN A 5 52.91 -14.65 17.15
CA ASN A 5 51.48 -14.65 17.47
C ASN A 5 51.21 -13.90 18.79
N ASP A 6 51.31 -12.57 18.73
CA ASP A 6 50.57 -11.70 19.63
C ASP A 6 49.15 -11.59 19.07
N ASP A 7 48.14 -11.98 19.84
CA ASP A 7 46.88 -11.23 19.87
C ASP A 7 45.97 -11.65 21.03
N ASN A 8 45.54 -10.62 21.76
CA ASN A 8 44.38 -10.54 22.64
C ASN A 8 44.50 -10.97 24.10
N ALA A 9 45.35 -10.24 24.82
CA ALA A 9 45.01 -9.74 26.15
C ALA A 9 44.39 -8.33 26.03
N ALA A 10 43.05 -8.24 26.00
CA ALA A 10 42.32 -7.00 26.33
C ALA A 10 40.81 -7.28 26.47
N LEU A 11 40.39 -7.80 27.63
CA LEU A 11 39.01 -7.67 28.10
C LEU A 11 38.76 -6.21 28.48
N ALA A 12 38.48 -5.39 27.48
CA ALA A 12 38.06 -4.01 27.64
C ALA A 12 36.53 -3.96 27.82
N GLN A 13 36.13 -3.68 29.06
CA GLN A 13 35.10 -2.70 29.44
C GLN A 13 33.80 -2.71 28.63
N ALA A 14 32.78 -3.38 29.17
CA ALA A 14 31.40 -3.10 28.81
C ALA A 14 31.02 -1.70 29.31
N GLU A 15 31.04 -0.71 28.42
CA GLU A 15 30.40 0.58 28.65
C GLU A 15 28.89 0.39 28.76
N THR A 16 28.38 0.55 29.98
CA THR A 16 26.95 0.67 30.25
C THR A 16 26.46 1.98 29.63
N VAL A 17 25.96 1.93 28.40
CA VAL A 17 25.26 3.06 27.77
C VAL A 17 24.02 3.36 28.60
N ARG A 18 24.07 4.42 29.42
CA ARG A 18 22.88 4.99 30.06
C ARG A 18 22.02 5.63 28.97
N THR A 19 20.89 5.03 28.66
CA THR A 19 19.84 5.65 27.87
C THR A 19 19.36 6.91 28.60
N PRO A 20 19.38 8.11 27.99
CA PRO A 20 18.81 9.29 28.62
C PRO A 20 17.29 9.11 28.71
N THR A 21 16.75 9.27 29.92
CA THR A 21 15.30 9.39 30.16
C THR A 21 14.77 10.56 29.33
N PRO A 22 13.73 10.39 28.51
CA PRO A 22 13.12 11.51 27.82
C PRO A 22 12.56 12.47 28.86
N ALA A 23 13.06 13.71 28.88
CA ALA A 23 12.48 14.78 29.68
C ALA A 23 11.01 14.94 29.26
N ALA A 24 10.11 14.93 30.24
CA ALA A 24 8.70 15.23 30.02
C ALA A 24 8.60 16.61 29.33
N PRO A 25 7.79 16.76 28.27
CA PRO A 25 7.58 18.08 27.69
C PRO A 25 6.98 19.01 28.74
N SER A 26 7.67 20.13 28.99
CA SER A 26 7.21 21.19 29.87
C SER A 26 5.80 21.62 29.47
N ALA A 27 4.85 21.48 30.40
CA ALA A 27 3.44 21.83 30.22
C ALA A 27 3.19 23.33 29.91
N ALA A 28 4.25 24.15 29.88
CA ALA A 28 4.15 25.60 29.68
C ALA A 28 4.02 26.06 28.22
N LEU A 29 4.25 25.19 27.22
CA LEU A 29 4.06 25.55 25.79
C LEU A 29 2.67 25.17 25.22
N ALA A 30 1.83 24.48 26.01
CA ALA A 30 0.52 24.01 25.55
C ALA A 30 -0.60 25.06 25.63
N SER A 31 -0.37 26.21 26.29
CA SER A 31 -1.45 27.14 26.64
C SER A 31 -1.62 28.34 25.71
N ALA A 32 -0.78 28.51 24.67
CA ALA A 32 -0.83 29.67 23.77
C ALA A 32 -1.51 29.40 22.41
N ALA A 33 -1.92 28.16 22.12
CA ALA A 33 -2.46 27.78 20.80
C ALA A 33 -4.01 27.79 20.72
N PHE A 34 -4.73 28.02 21.82
CA PHE A 34 -6.20 27.99 21.85
C PHE A 34 -6.83 29.35 22.13
N SER A 35 -6.26 30.41 21.58
CA SER A 35 -6.95 31.70 21.42
C SER A 35 -7.02 32.06 19.93
N GLY A 36 -7.58 31.13 19.16
CA GLY A 36 -8.02 31.40 17.79
C GLY A 36 -9.45 31.92 17.81
N ASP A 37 -9.65 33.11 17.24
CA ASP A 37 -10.95 33.69 16.90
C ASP A 37 -11.86 32.64 16.22
N PRO A 38 -13.09 32.38 16.72
CA PRO A 38 -13.97 31.36 16.16
C PRO A 38 -14.52 31.71 14.76
N SER A 39 -14.21 32.88 14.21
CA SER A 39 -14.78 33.38 12.95
C SER A 39 -14.11 32.93 11.66
N HIS A 40 -13.05 32.10 11.68
CA HIS A 40 -12.36 31.68 10.44
C HIS A 40 -11.95 30.19 10.36
N SER A 41 -12.76 29.26 10.87
CA SER A 41 -12.71 27.88 10.37
C SER A 41 -13.64 27.76 9.17
N ALA A 42 -13.16 28.11 7.97
CA ALA A 42 -13.86 27.74 6.76
C ALA A 42 -14.00 26.21 6.75
N ALA A 43 -15.22 25.71 6.79
CA ALA A 43 -15.47 24.28 6.72
C ALA A 43 -14.86 23.74 5.41
N LEU A 44 -14.02 22.70 5.52
CA LEU A 44 -13.42 22.07 4.36
C LEU A 44 -14.50 21.64 3.37
N THR A 45 -14.27 21.90 2.09
CA THR A 45 -15.06 21.34 1.01
C THR A 45 -14.86 19.83 0.94
N ASP A 46 -15.82 19.10 0.38
CA ASP A 46 -15.69 17.63 0.26
C ASP A 46 -14.46 17.18 -0.56
N PRO A 47 -14.07 17.87 -1.66
CA PRO A 47 -12.80 17.58 -2.34
C PRO A 47 -11.57 17.75 -1.45
N GLU A 48 -11.55 18.75 -0.56
CA GLU A 48 -10.44 18.96 0.38
C GLU A 48 -10.39 17.84 1.44
N LYS A 49 -11.56 17.43 1.96
CA LYS A 49 -11.64 16.29 2.89
C LYS A 49 -11.12 15.00 2.24
N VAL A 50 -11.50 14.73 0.99
CA VAL A 50 -11.04 13.55 0.24
C VAL A 50 -9.52 13.58 0.05
N ARG A 51 -8.95 14.73 -0.33
CA ARG A 51 -7.49 14.88 -0.50
C ARG A 51 -6.73 14.64 0.81
N ILE A 52 -7.21 15.20 1.92
CA ILE A 52 -6.60 14.96 3.24
C ILE A 52 -6.68 13.47 3.58
N TRP A 53 -7.83 12.83 3.34
CA TRP A 53 -7.97 11.40 3.61
C TRP A 53 -7.00 10.56 2.77
N GLN A 54 -6.92 10.83 1.46
CA GLN A 54 -5.97 10.16 0.54
C GLN A 54 -4.53 10.31 1.03
N GLN A 55 -4.12 11.53 1.41
CA GLN A 55 -2.79 11.79 1.96
C GLN A 55 -2.53 10.94 3.22
N ARG A 56 -3.44 10.95 4.19
CA ARG A 56 -3.28 10.18 5.44
C ARG A 56 -3.21 8.67 5.20
N PHE A 57 -3.99 8.16 4.27
CA PHE A 57 -3.91 6.76 3.89
C PHE A 57 -2.55 6.41 3.28
N PHE A 58 -2.02 7.26 2.41
CA PHE A 58 -0.70 7.04 1.82
C PHE A 58 0.42 7.12 2.85
N GLU A 59 0.39 8.10 3.75
CA GLU A 59 1.36 8.21 4.85
C GLU A 59 1.34 6.95 5.72
N ALA A 60 0.15 6.50 6.14
CA ALA A 60 0.00 5.28 6.93
C ALA A 60 0.51 4.04 6.18
N GLN A 61 0.21 3.91 4.88
CA GLN A 61 0.69 2.80 4.06
C GLN A 61 2.22 2.84 3.91
N ALA A 62 2.81 4.01 3.65
CA ALA A 62 4.25 4.17 3.51
C ALA A 62 5.00 3.86 4.82
N SER A 63 4.52 4.38 5.96
CA SER A 63 5.11 4.06 7.26
C SER A 63 5.03 2.57 7.60
N PHE A 64 3.92 1.92 7.24
CA PHE A 64 3.75 0.49 7.39
C PHE A 64 4.71 -0.30 6.49
N GLU A 65 4.83 0.08 5.22
CA GLU A 65 5.78 -0.51 4.26
C GLU A 65 7.22 -0.39 4.80
N GLU A 66 7.64 0.81 5.25
CA GLU A 66 8.98 1.04 5.81
C GLU A 66 9.22 0.21 7.08
N TYR A 67 8.23 0.09 7.97
CA TYR A 67 8.32 -0.76 9.15
C TYR A 67 8.58 -2.23 8.79
N LEU A 68 7.82 -2.78 7.85
CA LEU A 68 8.00 -4.17 7.43
C LEU A 68 9.35 -4.39 6.75
N MET A 69 9.76 -3.47 5.88
CA MET A 69 11.06 -3.53 5.22
C MET A 69 12.20 -3.50 6.23
N ALA A 70 12.11 -2.65 7.25
CA ALA A 70 13.12 -2.55 8.31
C ALA A 70 13.22 -3.83 9.17
N ARG A 71 12.10 -4.55 9.39
CA ARG A 71 12.09 -5.75 10.25
C ARG A 71 12.43 -7.04 9.52
N GLY A 72 12.06 -7.17 8.26
CA GLY A 72 12.19 -8.44 7.55
C GLY A 72 12.27 -8.33 6.03
N GLY A 73 12.52 -7.14 5.49
CA GLY A 73 12.68 -6.89 4.07
C GLY A 73 11.51 -7.39 3.21
N MET A 74 11.82 -7.80 1.98
CA MET A 74 10.83 -8.33 1.04
C MET A 74 10.07 -9.56 1.52
N PRO A 75 10.66 -10.52 2.28
CA PRO A 75 9.89 -11.58 2.92
C PRO A 75 8.72 -11.08 3.77
N ALA A 76 8.95 -10.09 4.64
CA ALA A 76 7.88 -9.52 5.48
C ALA A 76 6.77 -8.86 4.64
N ILE A 77 7.13 -8.19 3.53
CA ILE A 77 6.15 -7.65 2.58
C ILE A 77 5.32 -8.76 1.94
N ARG A 78 5.93 -9.89 1.56
CA ARG A 78 5.20 -11.03 0.99
C ARG A 78 4.23 -11.66 1.99
N ASP A 79 4.67 -11.87 3.22
CA ASP A 79 3.83 -12.42 4.29
C ASP A 79 2.65 -11.49 4.59
N TRP A 80 2.90 -10.18 4.57
CA TRP A 80 1.84 -9.19 4.67
C TRP A 80 0.86 -9.24 3.50
N ILE A 81 1.33 -9.31 2.26
CA ILE A 81 0.45 -9.45 1.08
C ILE A 81 -0.45 -10.67 1.23
N GLU A 82 0.10 -11.79 1.69
CA GLU A 82 -0.65 -13.03 1.92
C GLU A 82 -1.73 -12.84 2.98
N ALA A 83 -1.39 -12.29 4.14
CA ALA A 83 -2.35 -12.02 5.21
C ALA A 83 -3.43 -11.00 4.79
N ASN A 84 -3.02 -9.89 4.18
CA ASN A 84 -3.92 -8.80 3.77
C ASN A 84 -4.90 -9.26 2.68
N SER A 85 -4.41 -10.00 1.69
CA SER A 85 -5.27 -10.55 0.65
C SER A 85 -6.29 -11.54 1.20
N ALA A 86 -5.91 -12.40 2.15
CA ALA A 86 -6.83 -13.33 2.80
C ALA A 86 -7.90 -12.62 3.65
N ILE A 87 -7.50 -11.61 4.43
CA ILE A 87 -8.44 -10.78 5.20
C ILE A 87 -9.41 -10.05 4.28
N THR A 88 -8.90 -9.50 3.18
CA THR A 88 -9.73 -8.78 2.20
C THR A 88 -10.72 -9.72 1.52
N ALA A 89 -10.28 -10.89 1.06
CA ALA A 89 -11.15 -11.90 0.47
C ALA A 89 -12.26 -12.35 1.45
N ARG A 90 -11.91 -12.59 2.72
CA ARG A 90 -12.91 -12.89 3.77
C ARG A 90 -13.90 -11.75 3.95
N ARG A 91 -13.44 -10.49 3.96
CA ARG A 91 -14.34 -9.33 4.07
C ARG A 91 -15.28 -9.22 2.88
N PHE A 92 -14.81 -9.52 1.67
CA PHE A 92 -15.65 -9.51 0.48
C PHE A 92 -16.77 -10.53 0.57
N ALA A 93 -16.47 -11.75 1.01
CA ALA A 93 -17.47 -12.79 1.23
C ALA A 93 -18.55 -12.41 2.28
N LEU A 94 -18.29 -11.44 3.18
CA LEU A 94 -19.28 -10.97 4.16
C LEU A 94 -20.25 -9.91 3.62
N VAL A 95 -19.88 -9.22 2.54
CA VAL A 95 -20.64 -8.08 1.99
C VAL A 95 -21.05 -8.31 0.53
N GLU A 96 -20.86 -9.53 0.04
CA GLU A 96 -21.12 -9.91 -1.34
C GLU A 96 -22.58 -9.64 -1.72
N PRO A 97 -22.83 -8.85 -2.78
CA PRO A 97 -24.18 -8.67 -3.29
C PRO A 97 -24.69 -9.99 -3.86
N ALA A 98 -25.86 -10.46 -3.40
CA ALA A 98 -26.44 -11.77 -3.76
C ALA A 98 -26.74 -11.99 -5.27
N ARG A 99 -26.39 -11.06 -6.17
CA ARG A 99 -26.67 -11.10 -7.61
C ARG A 99 -25.48 -10.71 -8.49
N GLU A 100 -24.28 -10.57 -7.93
CA GLU A 100 -23.07 -10.22 -8.69
C GLU A 100 -22.10 -11.40 -8.68
N ARG A 101 -21.49 -11.74 -9.83
CA ARG A 101 -20.45 -12.77 -9.84
C ARG A 101 -19.23 -12.24 -9.08
N ARG A 102 -18.55 -13.08 -8.30
CA ARG A 102 -17.31 -12.71 -7.59
C ARG A 102 -16.25 -12.09 -8.50
N ALA A 103 -16.16 -12.58 -9.74
CA ALA A 103 -15.29 -12.01 -10.78
C ALA A 103 -15.64 -10.56 -11.10
N ASP A 104 -16.92 -10.25 -11.31
CA ASP A 104 -17.38 -8.89 -11.62
C ASP A 104 -17.14 -7.96 -10.42
N TYR A 105 -17.45 -8.43 -9.20
CA TYR A 105 -17.29 -7.68 -7.96
C TYR A 105 -15.81 -7.35 -7.69
N THR A 106 -14.91 -8.34 -7.78
CA THR A 106 -13.48 -8.13 -7.48
C THR A 106 -12.83 -7.17 -8.48
N VAL A 107 -13.18 -7.29 -9.78
CA VAL A 107 -12.69 -6.38 -10.82
C VAL A 107 -13.29 -4.99 -10.63
N ALA A 108 -14.59 -4.88 -10.31
CA ALA A 108 -15.24 -3.59 -10.03
C ALA A 108 -14.57 -2.87 -8.86
N ARG A 109 -14.30 -3.60 -7.77
CA ARG A 109 -13.58 -3.05 -6.62
C ARG A 109 -12.20 -2.54 -7.01
N PHE A 110 -11.43 -3.32 -7.77
CA PHE A 110 -10.07 -2.93 -8.15
C PHE A 110 -10.09 -1.67 -9.03
N VAL A 111 -10.99 -1.61 -10.02
CA VAL A 111 -11.18 -0.43 -10.85
C VAL A 111 -11.61 0.78 -10.02
N ASN A 112 -12.53 0.61 -9.07
CA ASN A 112 -12.98 1.69 -8.21
C ASN A 112 -11.87 2.19 -7.28
N GLN A 113 -11.01 1.30 -6.76
CA GLN A 113 -9.82 1.71 -6.01
C GLN A 113 -8.91 2.61 -6.84
N LEU A 114 -8.64 2.27 -8.10
CA LEU A 114 -7.80 3.10 -8.98
C LEU A 114 -8.45 4.44 -9.30
N ARG A 115 -9.78 4.48 -9.47
CA ARG A 115 -10.55 5.73 -9.66
C ARG A 115 -10.51 6.64 -8.44
N CYS A 116 -10.45 6.09 -7.22
CA CYS A 116 -10.27 6.89 -6.01
C CYS A 116 -8.94 7.67 -6.01
N TYR A 117 -8.02 7.40 -6.92
CA TYR A 117 -6.77 8.15 -7.10
C TYR A 117 -6.73 8.93 -8.41
N ASP A 118 -7.86 9.15 -9.08
CA ASP A 118 -7.92 9.85 -10.37
C ASP A 118 -7.07 9.16 -11.46
N SER A 119 -7.12 7.83 -11.50
CA SER A 119 -6.46 7.05 -12.56
C SER A 119 -7.32 6.98 -13.83
N ASP A 120 -6.69 7.05 -15.02
CA ASP A 120 -7.33 6.78 -16.31
C ASP A 120 -7.43 5.24 -16.52
N ILE A 121 -8.51 4.67 -15.99
CA ILE A 121 -8.75 3.22 -15.94
C ILE A 121 -9.97 2.82 -16.77
N SER A 122 -9.79 1.80 -17.61
CA SER A 122 -10.85 1.14 -18.37
C SER A 122 -10.82 -0.37 -18.18
N ARG A 123 -11.96 -1.03 -18.37
CA ARG A 123 -12.07 -2.49 -18.36
C ARG A 123 -12.94 -2.99 -19.50
N ARG A 124 -12.63 -4.17 -20.02
CA ARG A 124 -13.40 -4.90 -21.03
C ARG A 124 -13.53 -6.35 -20.60
N PHE A 125 -14.74 -6.90 -20.68
CA PHE A 125 -14.97 -8.32 -20.46
C PHE A 125 -15.00 -9.05 -21.80
N ASP A 126 -14.27 -10.15 -21.90
CA ASP A 126 -14.32 -11.08 -23.01
C ASP A 126 -15.04 -12.36 -22.57
N ALA A 127 -16.25 -12.57 -23.09
CA ALA A 127 -17.07 -13.72 -22.76
C ALA A 127 -16.51 -15.04 -23.31
N ALA A 128 -15.77 -15.03 -24.42
CA ALA A 128 -15.24 -16.24 -25.04
C ALA A 128 -14.11 -16.86 -24.20
N SER A 129 -13.28 -16.01 -23.59
CA SER A 129 -12.18 -16.41 -22.71
C SER A 129 -12.54 -16.33 -21.22
N ASN A 130 -13.76 -15.89 -20.88
CA ASN A 130 -14.21 -15.55 -19.53
C ASN A 130 -13.16 -14.73 -18.76
N SER A 131 -12.67 -13.66 -19.40
CA SER A 131 -11.57 -12.86 -18.89
C SER A 131 -11.87 -11.36 -18.91
N PHE A 132 -11.15 -10.63 -18.07
CA PHE A 132 -11.15 -9.18 -18.06
C PHE A 132 -9.81 -8.65 -18.56
N GLU A 133 -9.89 -7.71 -19.49
CA GLU A 133 -8.78 -6.81 -19.81
C GLU A 133 -8.99 -5.50 -19.04
N ILE A 134 -7.97 -5.08 -18.30
CA ILE A 134 -8.01 -3.83 -17.52
C ILE A 134 -6.82 -2.99 -17.95
N THR A 135 -7.08 -1.75 -18.38
CA THR A 135 -6.05 -0.83 -18.87
C THR A 135 -6.04 0.42 -18.01
N ASN A 136 -4.97 0.59 -17.23
CA ASN A 136 -4.65 1.81 -16.49
C ASN A 136 -3.62 2.61 -17.30
N ARG A 137 -4.07 3.60 -18.07
CA ARG A 137 -3.19 4.40 -18.95
C ARG A 137 -2.38 5.45 -18.19
N ASP A 138 -2.96 5.99 -17.12
CA ASP A 138 -2.33 6.97 -16.23
C ASP A 138 -2.72 6.67 -14.78
N CYS A 139 -1.80 6.05 -14.03
CA CYS A 139 -2.02 5.57 -12.68
C CYS A 139 -1.80 6.71 -11.68
N GLY A 140 -2.88 7.18 -11.06
CA GLY A 140 -2.80 8.27 -10.10
C GLY A 140 -2.03 7.92 -8.82
N ILE A 141 -1.98 6.64 -8.43
CA ILE A 141 -1.12 6.17 -7.32
C ILE A 141 0.36 6.35 -7.67
N LEU A 142 0.74 5.97 -8.90
CA LEU A 142 2.11 6.11 -9.38
C LEU A 142 2.47 7.60 -9.49
N ARG A 143 1.60 8.40 -10.10
CA ARG A 143 1.76 9.86 -10.22
C ARG A 143 1.96 10.51 -8.86
N TYR A 144 1.08 10.22 -7.90
CA TYR A 144 1.19 10.75 -6.52
C TYR A 144 2.54 10.41 -5.88
N ARG A 145 2.99 9.15 -6.00
CA ARG A 145 4.28 8.74 -5.42
C ARG A 145 5.47 9.38 -6.14
N GLN A 146 5.42 9.53 -7.46
CA GLN A 146 6.44 10.25 -8.22
C GLN A 146 6.52 11.72 -7.81
N GLU A 147 5.37 12.38 -7.59
CA GLU A 147 5.30 13.75 -7.06
C GLU A 147 5.90 13.83 -5.65
N ALA A 148 5.56 12.89 -4.76
CA ALA A 148 6.14 12.82 -3.42
C ALA A 148 7.68 12.61 -3.45
N ALA A 149 8.18 11.74 -4.32
CA ALA A 149 9.62 11.53 -4.50
C ALA A 149 10.34 12.79 -5.01
N ARG A 150 9.72 13.53 -5.94
CA ARG A 150 10.25 14.85 -6.40
C ARG A 150 10.29 15.88 -5.26
N ALA A 151 9.37 15.77 -4.30
CA ALA A 151 9.37 16.54 -3.05
C ALA A 151 10.32 15.96 -1.97
N GLN A 152 11.21 15.03 -2.33
CA GLN A 152 12.19 14.39 -1.45
C GLN A 152 11.58 13.55 -0.31
N VAL A 153 10.32 13.13 -0.44
CA VAL A 153 9.72 12.14 0.47
C VAL A 153 10.36 10.78 0.19
N ARG A 154 10.90 10.14 1.22
CA ARG A 154 11.48 8.80 1.12
C ARG A 154 10.39 7.79 0.80
N LEU A 155 10.45 7.18 -0.38
CA LEU A 155 9.59 6.07 -0.74
C LEU A 155 10.21 4.74 -0.29
N THR A 156 9.37 3.83 0.21
CA THR A 156 9.82 2.49 0.62
C THR A 156 10.21 1.62 -0.58
N PHE A 157 9.49 1.76 -1.69
CA PHE A 157 9.71 1.00 -2.92
C PHE A 157 10.08 1.94 -4.08
N GLU A 158 11.00 1.50 -4.93
CA GLU A 158 11.35 2.20 -6.18
C GLU A 158 10.16 2.27 -7.14
N SER A 159 9.30 1.23 -7.15
CA SER A 159 8.03 1.22 -7.88
C SER A 159 6.89 0.73 -7.01
N PRO A 160 5.78 1.49 -6.88
CA PRO A 160 4.60 1.05 -6.14
C PRO A 160 3.86 -0.11 -6.80
N CYS A 161 4.15 -0.33 -8.09
CA CYS A 161 3.44 -1.28 -8.89
C CYS A 161 3.63 -2.70 -8.36
N GLU A 162 4.82 -3.07 -7.87
CA GLU A 162 5.08 -4.43 -7.37
C GLU A 162 4.21 -4.82 -6.17
N TYR A 163 4.00 -3.91 -5.22
CA TYR A 163 3.10 -4.16 -4.09
C TYR A 163 1.63 -4.19 -4.54
N CYS A 164 1.21 -3.16 -5.29
CA CYS A 164 -0.17 -3.01 -5.73
C CYS A 164 -0.64 -4.18 -6.59
N THR A 165 0.17 -4.58 -7.58
CA THR A 165 -0.19 -5.66 -8.50
C THR A 165 -0.23 -6.99 -7.77
N ARG A 166 0.79 -7.30 -6.94
CA ARG A 166 0.80 -8.56 -6.19
C ARG A 166 -0.35 -8.68 -5.21
N LEU A 167 -0.66 -7.61 -4.47
CA LEU A 167 -1.78 -7.62 -3.54
C LEU A 167 -3.11 -7.88 -4.26
N ASN A 168 -3.38 -7.13 -5.33
CA ASN A 168 -4.64 -7.28 -6.07
C ASN A 168 -4.73 -8.62 -6.79
N SER A 169 -3.63 -9.14 -7.36
CA SER A 169 -3.59 -10.49 -7.92
C SER A 169 -3.95 -11.54 -6.87
N ARG A 170 -3.37 -11.44 -5.66
CA ARG A 170 -3.69 -12.38 -4.57
C ARG A 170 -5.13 -12.29 -4.10
N ILE A 171 -5.71 -11.08 -4.05
CA ILE A 171 -7.13 -10.90 -3.71
C ILE A 171 -8.02 -11.56 -4.77
N MET A 172 -7.76 -11.32 -6.06
CA MET A 172 -8.54 -11.92 -7.16
C MET A 172 -8.44 -13.45 -7.17
N GLN A 173 -7.26 -14.00 -6.90
CA GLN A 173 -7.05 -15.45 -6.75
C GLN A 173 -7.82 -16.02 -5.56
N LYS A 174 -7.79 -15.37 -4.39
CA LYS A 174 -8.41 -15.91 -3.17
C LYS A 174 -9.93 -15.76 -3.10
N TYR A 175 -10.46 -14.69 -3.69
CA TYR A 175 -11.89 -14.38 -3.59
C TYR A 175 -12.69 -14.88 -4.78
N ALA A 176 -12.15 -14.70 -5.99
CA ALA A 176 -12.86 -14.99 -7.24
C ALA A 176 -12.25 -16.18 -8.01
N ASP A 177 -11.34 -16.93 -7.38
CA ASP A 177 -10.68 -18.11 -7.93
C ASP A 177 -10.08 -17.89 -9.32
N SER A 178 -9.52 -16.69 -9.57
CA SER A 178 -8.92 -16.35 -10.87
C SER A 178 -7.88 -17.39 -11.27
N SER A 179 -8.04 -17.94 -12.49
CA SER A 179 -7.22 -19.03 -13.03
C SER A 179 -5.89 -18.54 -13.60
N SER A 180 -5.85 -17.32 -14.12
CA SER A 180 -4.61 -16.67 -14.55
C SER A 180 -4.69 -15.16 -14.40
N ILE A 181 -3.55 -14.56 -14.08
CA ILE A 181 -3.39 -13.11 -13.98
C ILE A 181 -2.06 -12.74 -14.62
N GLU A 182 -2.14 -11.96 -15.69
CA GLU A 182 -1.00 -11.38 -16.39
C GLU A 182 -1.02 -9.87 -16.17
N VAL A 183 0.15 -9.29 -15.89
CA VAL A 183 0.28 -7.85 -15.66
C VAL A 183 1.49 -7.32 -16.41
N ASP A 184 1.23 -6.39 -17.33
CA ASP A 184 2.26 -5.67 -18.06
C ASP A 184 2.40 -4.25 -17.50
N TYR A 185 3.61 -3.89 -17.09
CA TYR A 185 3.92 -2.55 -16.59
C TYR A 185 4.20 -1.60 -17.76
N ALA A 186 3.58 -0.43 -17.73
CA ALA A 186 3.87 0.67 -18.63
C ALA A 186 4.48 1.85 -17.85
N GLU A 187 5.08 2.80 -18.55
CA GLU A 187 5.74 3.96 -17.94
C GLU A 187 4.85 4.71 -16.93
N ARG A 188 3.56 4.88 -17.27
CA ARG A 188 2.60 5.63 -16.46
C ARG A 188 1.51 4.76 -15.84
N GLY A 189 1.54 3.44 -16.00
CA GLY A 189 0.43 2.60 -15.58
C GLY A 189 0.65 1.11 -15.76
N CYS A 190 -0.42 0.36 -15.97
CA CYS A 190 -0.38 -1.09 -16.13
C CYS A 190 -1.54 -1.62 -16.97
N GLN A 191 -1.32 -2.75 -17.61
CA GLN A 191 -2.33 -3.53 -18.29
C GLN A 191 -2.46 -4.89 -17.63
N TRP A 192 -3.68 -5.36 -17.50
CA TRP A 192 -3.98 -6.63 -16.87
C TRP A 192 -4.83 -7.49 -17.79
N ARG A 193 -4.55 -8.78 -17.79
CA ARG A 193 -5.46 -9.82 -18.26
C ARG A 193 -5.74 -10.76 -17.10
N VAL A 194 -7.02 -10.89 -16.75
CA VAL A 194 -7.47 -11.69 -15.60
C VAL A 194 -8.49 -12.70 -16.10
N ALA A 195 -8.12 -13.97 -16.13
CA ALA A 195 -9.03 -15.05 -16.51
C ALA A 195 -9.69 -15.67 -15.27
N PHE A 196 -10.92 -16.13 -15.44
CA PHE A 196 -11.69 -16.79 -14.41
C PHE A 196 -12.18 -18.16 -14.88
N PRO A 197 -12.34 -19.15 -13.98
CA PRO A 197 -12.93 -20.43 -14.32
C PRO A 197 -14.32 -20.24 -14.93
N ALA A 198 -14.64 -20.99 -15.99
CA ALA A 198 -15.96 -20.95 -16.63
C ALA A 198 -17.12 -21.26 -15.65
N ASN A 199 -16.81 -21.97 -14.56
CA ASN A 199 -17.75 -22.41 -13.54
C ASN A 199 -17.66 -21.60 -12.23
N GLY A 200 -17.11 -20.38 -12.26
CA GLY A 200 -17.10 -19.47 -11.10
C GLY A 200 -18.49 -18.88 -10.81
N ALA A 201 -19.48 -19.75 -10.60
CA ALA A 201 -20.78 -19.44 -10.05
C ALA A 201 -20.89 -20.18 -8.73
N ASP A 202 -20.87 -19.41 -7.63
CA ASP A 202 -21.76 -19.56 -6.47
C ASP A 202 -21.56 -18.39 -5.52
#